data_AF-A0A955MGG7-F1
#
_entry.id   AF-A0A955MGG7-F1
#
_cell.length_a   1.000
_cell.length_b   1.000
_cell.length_c   1.000
_cell.angle_alpha   90.00
_cell.angle_beta   90.00
_cell.angle_gamma   90.00
#
_symmetry.space_group_name_H-M   'P 1'
#
loop_
_entity.id
_entity.type
_entity.pdbx_description
1 polymer ?
#
loop_
_entity_poly.entity_id
_entity_poly.type
_entity_poly.pdbx_seq_one_letter_code
_entity_poly.pdbx_strand_id
1 'polypeptide(L)'
;MRKNFSEVKFIGIILAVLYAISFLSYLQTANVPGLQEKSIVPTILFGVLFLGSIATALYKEWGRILLIVGNILVGGYLIGLYSQSSDFVPISYIYMSLIIVLFFTQSKTRIHFISPKKQKWQSVLIIDDEEMLIKTIRPTLIQQGYSVLTAQTGEEGITIAKRQKPDLILLDVILPGIKGREVCRRLKENELTRDIPVVFLTAKGTDDDIRAEMEVGGTSHLTKPVASRALISTVENILSKKTETPKQWKSVLVVDDDETLQKTVRAILLDNGYAVLTASTGESGIEIAKKQKPNLVLLDVILPKMKGREVCRNLKEDEETKNIPVIFLTAKDSADDKKAELEAGAITHLTKPVNAKELLATIEQTLKINT
;
A
#
# COMPACT_ATOMS: atom_id res chain seq x y z
N MET A 1 -10.45 22.23 -23.26
CA MET A 1 -10.09 21.73 -21.91
C MET A 1 -8.81 22.43 -21.45
N ARG A 2 -8.89 23.38 -20.52
CA ARG A 2 -7.69 23.96 -19.89
C ARG A 2 -7.04 22.86 -19.04
N LYS A 3 -5.82 22.43 -19.39
CA LYS A 3 -4.98 21.64 -18.48
C LYS A 3 -4.75 22.53 -17.26
N ASN A 4 -5.46 22.30 -16.17
CA ASN A 4 -5.15 22.95 -14.89
C ASN A 4 -3.72 22.52 -14.53
N PHE A 5 -2.76 23.42 -14.76
CA PHE A 5 -1.40 23.26 -14.25
C PHE A 5 -1.51 23.26 -12.73
N SER A 6 -1.05 22.19 -12.08
CA SER A 6 -1.00 22.24 -10.60
C SER A 6 -0.07 23.39 -10.19
N GLU A 7 -0.40 24.06 -9.10
CA GLU A 7 0.42 25.09 -8.45
C GLU A 7 1.90 24.66 -8.34
N VAL A 8 2.16 23.41 -7.94
CA VAL A 8 3.52 22.85 -7.75
C VAL A 8 4.35 22.85 -9.03
N LYS A 9 3.78 22.34 -10.13
CA LYS A 9 4.45 22.29 -11.44
C LYS A 9 4.74 23.69 -11.98
N PHE A 10 3.80 24.62 -11.82
CA PHE A 10 3.98 26.01 -12.24
C PHE A 10 5.12 26.69 -11.47
N ILE A 11 5.14 26.52 -10.14
CA ILE A 11 6.19 27.03 -9.27
C ILE A 11 7.54 26.40 -9.58
N GLY A 12 7.60 25.08 -9.82
CA GLY A 12 8.84 24.40 -10.22
C GLY A 12 9.45 24.98 -11.50
N ILE A 13 8.62 25.28 -12.51
CA ILE A 13 9.06 25.90 -13.77
C ILE A 13 9.56 27.33 -13.53
N ILE A 14 8.82 28.14 -12.75
CA ILE A 14 9.24 29.51 -12.43
C ILE A 14 10.58 29.51 -11.69
N LEU A 15 10.74 28.65 -10.68
CA LEU A 15 11.99 28.53 -9.94
C LEU A 15 13.14 28.12 -10.86
N ALA A 16 12.93 27.18 -11.78
CA ALA A 16 13.95 26.79 -12.76
C ALA A 16 14.44 27.98 -13.60
N VAL A 17 13.51 28.81 -14.07
CA VAL A 17 13.82 30.01 -14.85
C VAL A 17 14.57 31.04 -13.99
N LEU A 18 14.08 31.32 -12.77
CA LEU A 18 14.72 32.28 -11.87
C LEU A 18 16.15 31.86 -11.51
N TYR A 19 16.37 30.59 -11.14
CA TYR A 19 17.71 30.10 -10.82
C TYR A 19 18.63 30.11 -12.05
N ALA A 20 18.12 29.83 -13.25
CA ALA A 20 18.91 29.94 -14.47
C ALA A 20 19.33 31.40 -14.77
N ILE A 21 18.42 32.37 -14.59
CA ILE A 21 18.73 33.79 -14.75
C ILE A 21 19.75 34.24 -13.69
N SER A 22 19.53 33.91 -12.42
CA SER A 22 20.46 34.23 -11.33
C SER A 22 21.86 33.66 -11.58
N PHE A 23 21.93 32.43 -12.09
CA PHE A 23 23.20 31.80 -12.44
C PHE A 23 23.91 32.51 -13.60
N LEU A 24 23.18 32.87 -14.66
CA LEU A 24 23.75 33.63 -15.79
C LEU A 24 24.23 35.03 -15.37
N SER A 25 23.46 35.73 -14.54
CA SER A 25 23.88 37.02 -13.97
C SER A 25 25.12 36.89 -13.09
N TYR A 26 25.24 35.82 -12.30
CA TYR A 26 26.44 35.52 -11.53
C TYR A 26 27.66 35.26 -12.44
N LEU A 27 27.51 34.52 -13.54
CA LEU A 27 28.60 34.29 -14.49
C LEU A 27 29.07 35.58 -15.17
N GLN A 28 28.15 36.50 -15.45
CA GLN A 28 28.49 37.81 -16.05
C GLN A 28 29.25 38.71 -15.07
N THR A 29 28.91 38.71 -13.78
CA THR A 29 29.61 39.47 -12.73
C THR A 29 30.88 38.81 -12.23
N ALA A 30 31.01 37.48 -12.33
CA ALA A 30 32.23 36.74 -12.01
C ALA A 30 33.39 37.02 -12.99
N ASN A 31 33.13 37.72 -14.09
CA ASN A 31 34.15 38.19 -15.04
C ASN A 31 34.90 39.47 -14.54
N VAL A 32 34.62 39.92 -13.30
CA VAL A 32 35.33 41.01 -12.63
C VAL A 32 36.62 40.46 -11.97
N PRO A 33 37.81 41.06 -12.22
CA PRO A 33 39.06 40.62 -11.61
C PRO A 33 38.99 40.65 -10.07
N GLY A 34 39.29 39.53 -9.41
CA GLY A 34 39.24 39.38 -7.93
C GLY A 34 38.25 38.32 -7.42
N LEU A 35 37.30 37.86 -8.24
CA LEU A 35 36.36 36.77 -7.90
C LEU A 35 36.80 35.38 -8.42
N GLN A 36 37.92 35.31 -9.16
CA GLN A 36 38.33 34.11 -9.90
C GLN A 36 38.76 32.92 -9.01
N GLU A 37 39.18 33.13 -7.76
CA GLU A 37 39.64 32.04 -6.89
C GLU A 37 38.53 31.35 -6.05
N LYS A 38 37.26 31.78 -6.13
CA LYS A 38 36.16 31.22 -5.31
C LYS A 38 35.02 30.54 -6.11
N SER A 39 35.23 30.21 -7.39
CA SER A 39 34.14 30.05 -8.38
C SER A 39 33.42 28.68 -8.45
N ILE A 40 33.92 27.62 -7.83
CA ILE A 40 33.34 26.26 -8.01
C ILE A 40 32.10 26.04 -7.15
N VAL A 41 32.13 26.45 -5.88
CA VAL A 41 31.08 26.15 -4.90
C VAL A 41 29.73 26.78 -5.28
N PRO A 42 29.63 28.07 -5.66
CA PRO A 42 28.37 28.67 -6.09
C PRO A 42 27.79 27.99 -7.34
N THR A 43 28.66 27.65 -8.29
CA THR A 43 28.29 26.99 -9.55
C THR A 43 27.62 25.63 -9.31
N ILE A 44 28.21 24.81 -8.43
CA ILE A 44 27.63 23.52 -8.04
C ILE A 44 26.28 23.72 -7.35
N LEU A 45 26.20 24.67 -6.42
CA LEU A 45 24.99 24.92 -5.65
C LEU A 45 23.81 25.40 -6.53
N PHE A 46 24.05 26.30 -7.48
CA PHE A 46 23.02 26.74 -8.44
C PHE A 46 22.59 25.59 -9.36
N GLY A 47 23.53 24.73 -9.80
CA GLY A 47 23.22 23.54 -10.58
C GLY A 47 22.32 22.55 -9.83
N VAL A 48 22.57 22.35 -8.54
CA VAL A 48 21.72 21.53 -7.65
C VAL A 48 20.32 22.13 -7.58
N LEU A 49 20.17 23.43 -7.29
CA LEU A 49 18.86 24.09 -7.23
C LEU A 49 18.08 24.00 -8.55
N PHE A 50 18.78 24.15 -9.67
CA PHE A 50 18.18 23.99 -11.00
C PHE A 50 17.67 22.57 -11.23
N LEU A 51 18.47 21.53 -10.94
CA LEU A 51 18.01 20.13 -11.05
C LEU A 51 16.83 19.84 -10.12
N GLY A 52 16.84 20.40 -8.90
CA GLY A 52 15.75 20.29 -7.94
C GLY A 52 14.45 20.91 -8.45
N SER A 53 14.54 22.05 -9.12
CA SER A 53 13.39 22.75 -9.71
C SER A 53 12.78 21.97 -10.89
N ILE A 54 13.60 21.36 -11.74
CA ILE A 54 13.15 20.48 -12.83
C ILE A 54 12.50 19.21 -12.25
N ALA A 55 13.15 18.56 -11.30
CA ALA A 55 12.61 17.37 -10.63
C ALA A 55 11.26 17.69 -9.96
N THR A 56 11.13 18.88 -9.38
CA THR A 56 9.89 19.40 -8.80
C THR A 56 8.81 19.62 -9.86
N ALA A 57 9.14 20.20 -11.02
CA ALA A 57 8.21 20.34 -12.15
C ALA A 57 7.72 18.99 -12.71
N LEU A 58 8.48 17.92 -12.46
CA LEU A 58 8.14 16.54 -12.80
C LEU A 58 7.52 15.75 -11.63
N TYR A 59 7.15 16.41 -10.52
CA TYR A 59 6.60 15.81 -9.29
C TYR A 59 7.46 14.72 -8.65
N LYS A 60 8.77 14.76 -8.84
CA LYS A 60 9.67 13.82 -8.17
C LYS A 60 9.95 14.32 -6.76
N GLU A 61 9.67 13.48 -5.75
CA GLU A 61 9.78 13.86 -4.33
C GLU A 61 11.19 14.32 -3.93
N TRP A 62 12.23 13.69 -4.50
CA TRP A 62 13.61 14.10 -4.26
C TRP A 62 13.90 15.53 -4.74
N GLY A 63 13.16 16.04 -5.74
CA GLY A 63 13.28 17.44 -6.18
C GLY A 63 12.90 18.44 -5.10
N ARG A 64 11.83 18.16 -4.33
CA ARG A 64 11.41 18.97 -3.18
C ARG A 64 12.49 19.00 -2.10
N ILE A 65 13.04 17.83 -1.76
CA ILE A 65 14.08 17.69 -0.74
C ILE A 65 15.32 18.49 -1.16
N LEU A 66 15.72 18.35 -2.41
CA LEU A 66 16.87 19.06 -2.98
C LEU A 66 16.70 20.58 -2.95
N LEU A 67 15.50 21.10 -3.24
CA LEU A 67 15.22 22.53 -3.14
C LEU A 67 15.27 23.05 -1.69
N ILE A 68 14.73 22.30 -0.73
CA ILE A 68 14.78 22.70 0.70
C ILE A 68 16.23 22.73 1.18
N VAL A 69 16.95 21.62 1.01
CA VAL A 69 18.33 21.48 1.48
C VAL A 69 19.25 22.45 0.75
N GLY A 70 19.11 22.55 -0.58
CA GLY A 70 19.92 23.44 -1.41
C GLY A 70 19.76 24.91 -1.03
N ASN A 71 18.54 25.40 -0.78
CA ASN A 71 18.33 26.79 -0.41
C ASN A 71 18.90 27.12 0.98
N ILE A 72 18.83 26.17 1.93
CA ILE A 72 19.45 26.33 3.25
C ILE A 72 20.98 26.43 3.10
N LEU A 73 21.59 25.54 2.30
CA LEU A 73 23.03 25.53 2.08
C LEU A 73 23.52 26.80 1.37
N VAL A 74 22.82 27.25 0.33
CA VAL A 74 23.19 28.49 -0.39
C VAL A 74 23.02 29.71 0.51
N GLY A 75 21.91 29.80 1.24
CA GLY A 75 21.68 30.88 2.19
C GLY A 75 22.81 30.97 3.23
N GLY A 76 23.17 29.84 3.85
CA GLY A 76 24.28 29.79 4.81
C GLY A 76 25.63 30.16 4.20
N TYR A 77 25.92 29.67 3.00
CA TYR A 77 27.17 29.99 2.28
C TYR A 77 27.29 31.49 1.96
N LEU A 78 26.22 32.10 1.45
CA LEU A 78 26.21 33.53 1.12
C LEU A 78 26.31 34.39 2.37
N ILE A 79 25.59 34.06 3.45
CA ILE A 79 25.71 34.79 4.73
C ILE A 79 27.17 34.76 5.23
N GLY A 80 27.84 33.61 5.15
CA GLY A 80 29.24 33.48 5.53
C GLY A 80 30.17 34.34 4.67
N LEU A 81 29.98 34.37 3.35
CA LEU A 81 30.79 35.20 2.45
C LEU A 81 30.59 36.70 2.71
N TYR A 82 29.34 37.14 2.86
CA TYR A 82 29.02 38.56 2.99
C TYR A 82 29.18 39.10 4.41
N SER A 83 29.21 38.25 5.44
CA SER A 83 29.54 38.69 6.82
C SER A 83 30.95 39.27 6.97
N GLN A 84 31.86 38.99 6.01
CA GLN A 84 33.24 39.47 6.01
C GLN A 84 33.47 40.69 5.10
N SER A 85 32.47 41.10 4.32
CA SER A 85 32.50 42.28 3.45
C SER A 85 31.54 43.34 3.97
N SER A 86 31.85 44.63 3.77
CA SER A 86 30.90 45.72 4.06
C SER A 86 29.64 45.72 3.18
N ASP A 87 29.54 44.73 2.27
CA ASP A 87 28.43 44.55 1.34
C ASP A 87 27.27 43.82 2.01
N PHE A 88 26.07 44.39 1.87
CA PHE A 88 24.83 43.78 2.33
C PHE A 88 24.50 42.53 1.52
N VAL A 89 24.23 41.39 2.19
CA VAL A 89 23.43 40.33 1.58
C VAL A 89 22.11 40.97 1.16
N PRO A 90 21.67 40.83 -0.10
CA PRO A 90 20.35 41.31 -0.49
C PRO A 90 19.32 40.62 0.40
N ILE A 91 18.71 41.39 1.30
CA ILE A 91 17.69 40.90 2.24
C ILE A 91 16.58 40.16 1.48
N SER A 92 16.32 40.56 0.24
CA SER A 92 15.44 39.90 -0.73
C SER A 92 15.78 38.42 -0.96
N TYR A 93 17.05 38.03 -0.97
CA TYR A 93 17.49 36.66 -1.20
C TYR A 93 17.15 35.74 0.00
N ILE A 94 17.35 36.25 1.22
CA ILE A 94 17.03 35.54 2.45
C ILE A 94 15.52 35.29 2.53
N TYR A 95 14.71 36.31 2.26
CA TYR A 95 13.26 36.17 2.23
C TYR A 95 12.78 35.21 1.13
N MET A 96 13.38 35.25 -0.06
CA MET A 96 13.04 34.34 -1.15
C MET A 96 13.32 32.87 -0.79
N SER A 97 14.49 32.60 -0.20
CA SER A 97 14.86 31.25 0.27
C SER A 97 13.92 30.75 1.36
N LEU A 98 13.55 31.61 2.31
CA LEU A 98 12.62 31.27 3.38
C LEU A 98 11.22 30.96 2.85
N ILE A 99 10.72 31.74 1.90
CA ILE A 99 9.41 31.52 1.26
C ILE A 99 9.38 30.15 0.56
N ILE A 100 10.44 29.76 -0.14
CA ILE A 100 10.53 28.45 -0.80
C ILE A 100 10.46 27.31 0.21
N VAL A 101 11.25 27.39 1.28
CA VAL A 101 11.27 26.37 2.34
C VAL A 101 9.90 26.27 3.00
N LEU A 102 9.28 27.40 3.34
CA LEU A 102 7.96 27.43 3.95
C LEU A 102 6.88 26.87 3.00
N PHE A 103 6.93 27.21 1.72
CA PHE A 103 5.95 26.71 0.74
C PHE A 103 6.01 25.18 0.59
N PHE A 104 7.21 24.60 0.47
CA PHE A 104 7.38 23.15 0.31
C PHE A 104 7.19 22.35 1.59
N THR A 105 7.24 22.98 2.77
CA THR A 105 6.95 22.32 4.04
C THR A 105 5.45 22.21 4.35
N GLN A 106 4.59 23.00 3.68
CA GLN A 106 3.13 22.94 3.85
C GLN A 106 2.53 21.57 3.52
N SER A 107 1.52 21.16 4.30
CA SER A 107 0.82 19.87 4.16
C SER A 107 0.18 19.70 2.78
N LYS A 108 -0.52 20.72 2.28
CA LYS A 108 -1.16 20.73 0.95
C LYS A 108 -0.16 20.46 -0.17
N THR A 109 1.03 21.06 -0.08
CA THR A 109 2.13 20.87 -1.03
C THR A 109 2.70 19.45 -0.93
N ARG A 110 2.89 18.91 0.30
CA ARG A 110 3.37 17.53 0.50
C ARG A 110 2.48 16.49 -0.19
N ILE A 111 1.16 16.65 -0.10
CA ILE A 111 0.18 15.74 -0.72
C ILE A 111 0.36 15.65 -2.24
N HIS A 112 0.79 16.71 -2.93
CA HIS A 112 0.98 16.70 -4.38
C HIS A 112 2.22 15.90 -4.84
N PHE A 113 3.20 15.71 -3.96
CA PHE A 113 4.41 14.93 -4.25
C PHE A 113 4.27 13.47 -3.87
N ILE A 114 3.40 13.17 -2.92
CA ILE A 114 2.99 11.80 -2.62
C ILE A 114 2.07 11.39 -3.75
N SER A 115 2.52 10.53 -4.66
CA SER A 115 1.65 10.01 -5.72
C SER A 115 0.47 9.28 -5.06
N PRO A 116 -0.78 9.78 -5.14
CA PRO A 116 -1.90 8.92 -4.85
C PRO A 116 -1.96 7.99 -6.06
N LYS A 117 -1.44 6.77 -5.92
CA LYS A 117 -1.84 5.66 -6.79
C LYS A 117 -3.33 5.83 -7.01
N LYS A 118 -3.78 6.03 -8.26
CA LYS A 118 -5.19 6.27 -8.65
C LYS A 118 -6.11 5.38 -7.81
N GLN A 119 -6.58 5.89 -6.69
CA GLN A 119 -7.57 5.21 -5.87
C GLN A 119 -8.88 5.54 -6.56
N LYS A 120 -9.56 4.50 -7.05
CA LYS A 120 -10.97 4.57 -7.37
C LYS A 120 -11.66 5.25 -6.18
N TRP A 121 -12.40 6.33 -6.41
CA TRP A 121 -13.05 7.07 -5.33
C TRP A 121 -14.08 6.14 -4.70
N GLN A 122 -13.78 5.60 -3.53
CA GLN A 122 -14.63 4.66 -2.83
C GLN A 122 -15.58 5.40 -1.90
N SER A 123 -16.86 5.08 -2.01
CA SER A 123 -17.92 5.72 -1.25
C SER A 123 -18.51 4.80 -0.18
N VAL A 124 -18.67 5.30 1.03
CA VAL A 124 -19.25 4.58 2.17
C VAL A 124 -20.53 5.30 2.60
N LEU A 125 -21.65 4.57 2.64
CA LEU A 125 -22.91 5.07 3.17
C LEU A 125 -23.09 4.62 4.61
N ILE A 126 -23.29 5.56 5.52
CA ILE A 126 -23.62 5.30 6.94
C ILE A 126 -25.13 5.48 7.13
N ILE A 127 -25.81 4.47 7.65
CA ILE A 127 -27.24 4.49 7.98
C ILE A 127 -27.37 4.25 9.48
N ASP A 128 -27.58 5.31 10.24
CA ASP A 128 -27.66 5.28 11.70
C ASP A 128 -28.45 6.51 12.18
N ASP A 129 -29.37 6.36 13.12
CA ASP A 129 -30.16 7.48 13.65
C ASP A 129 -29.41 8.29 14.72
N GLU A 130 -28.34 7.75 15.30
CA GLU A 130 -27.51 8.45 16.27
C GLU A 130 -26.54 9.43 15.58
N GLU A 131 -26.93 10.70 15.52
CA GLU A 131 -26.11 11.77 14.89
C GLU A 131 -24.68 11.85 15.48
N MET A 132 -24.53 11.55 16.77
CA MET A 132 -23.23 11.54 17.45
C MET A 132 -22.31 10.45 16.89
N LEU A 133 -22.83 9.24 16.62
CA LEU A 133 -22.03 8.17 16.03
C LEU A 133 -21.58 8.54 14.62
N ILE A 134 -22.47 9.10 13.80
CA ILE A 134 -22.13 9.61 12.47
C ILE A 134 -21.01 10.65 12.57
N LYS A 135 -21.09 11.60 13.52
CA LYS A 135 -20.07 12.63 13.76
C LYS A 135 -18.73 12.04 14.21
N THR A 136 -18.70 10.86 14.82
CA THR A 136 -17.46 10.16 15.18
C THR A 136 -16.87 9.37 14.01
N ILE A 137 -17.69 8.59 13.29
CA ILE A 137 -17.24 7.70 12.21
C ILE A 137 -16.85 8.47 10.95
N ARG A 138 -17.63 9.50 10.59
CA ARG A 138 -17.46 10.24 9.33
C ARG A 138 -16.08 10.89 9.18
N PRO A 139 -15.55 11.64 10.18
CA PRO A 139 -14.21 12.22 10.07
C PRO A 139 -13.11 11.16 9.93
N THR A 140 -13.24 10.03 10.63
CA THR A 140 -12.27 8.92 10.54
C THR A 140 -12.20 8.37 9.12
N LEU A 141 -13.34 8.12 8.48
CA LEU A 141 -13.37 7.60 7.10
C LEU A 141 -12.90 8.63 6.06
N ILE A 142 -13.27 9.90 6.21
CA ILE A 142 -12.80 10.98 5.33
C ILE A 142 -11.27 11.12 5.41
N GLN A 143 -10.69 11.01 6.60
CA GLN A 143 -9.24 11.07 6.80
C GLN A 143 -8.52 9.92 6.09
N GLN A 144 -9.15 8.75 5.95
CA GLN A 144 -8.62 7.63 5.16
C GLN A 144 -8.87 7.77 3.64
N GLY A 145 -9.49 8.85 3.19
CA GLY A 145 -9.69 9.14 1.76
C GLY A 145 -11.00 8.62 1.18
N TYR A 146 -11.94 8.13 2.01
CA TYR A 146 -13.27 7.70 1.56
C TYR A 146 -14.23 8.87 1.38
N SER A 147 -15.10 8.78 0.38
CA SER A 147 -16.28 9.64 0.27
C SER A 147 -17.38 9.10 1.19
N VAL A 148 -17.99 9.94 2.02
CA VAL A 148 -18.97 9.49 3.02
C VAL A 148 -20.34 10.09 2.74
N LEU A 149 -21.33 9.21 2.57
CA LEU A 149 -22.75 9.50 2.51
C LEU A 149 -23.38 9.12 3.85
N THR A 150 -24.47 9.78 4.23
CA THR A 150 -25.15 9.54 5.52
C THR A 150 -26.66 9.50 5.32
N ALA A 151 -27.34 8.65 6.08
CA ALA A 151 -28.79 8.58 6.21
C ALA A 151 -29.15 8.37 7.68
N GLN A 152 -30.24 8.99 8.14
CA GLN A 152 -30.70 8.85 9.53
C GLN A 152 -31.86 7.86 9.69
N THR A 153 -32.39 7.36 8.57
CA THR A 153 -33.47 6.36 8.55
C THR A 153 -33.18 5.28 7.54
N GLY A 154 -33.76 4.10 7.73
CA GLY A 154 -33.60 2.99 6.80
C GLY A 154 -34.13 3.29 5.40
N GLU A 155 -35.27 4.00 5.30
CA GLU A 155 -35.92 4.37 4.06
C GLU A 155 -35.09 5.35 3.24
N GLU A 156 -34.52 6.37 3.91
CA GLU A 156 -33.57 7.30 3.31
C GLU A 156 -32.33 6.54 2.84
N GLY A 157 -31.78 5.65 3.67
CA GLY A 157 -30.62 4.83 3.36
C GLY A 157 -30.82 3.97 2.10
N ILE A 158 -31.97 3.32 1.96
CA ILE A 158 -32.33 2.56 0.75
C ILE A 158 -32.40 3.47 -0.47
N THR A 159 -32.99 4.66 -0.32
CA THR A 159 -33.13 5.62 -1.42
C THR A 159 -31.77 6.13 -1.90
N ILE A 160 -30.87 6.47 -0.97
CA ILE A 160 -29.50 6.89 -1.28
C ILE A 160 -28.73 5.74 -1.91
N ALA A 161 -28.83 4.52 -1.37
CA ALA A 161 -28.13 3.35 -1.91
C ALA A 161 -28.51 3.08 -3.38
N LYS A 162 -29.80 3.16 -3.73
CA LYS A 162 -30.27 2.97 -5.11
C LYS A 162 -29.78 4.05 -6.07
N ARG A 163 -29.73 5.31 -5.63
CA ARG A 163 -29.35 6.46 -6.47
C ARG A 163 -27.84 6.60 -6.63
N GLN A 164 -27.10 6.49 -5.52
CA GLN A 164 -25.67 6.80 -5.46
C GLN A 164 -24.78 5.56 -5.61
N LYS A 165 -25.33 4.35 -5.40
CA LYS A 165 -24.62 3.07 -5.50
C LYS A 165 -23.29 3.07 -4.74
N PRO A 166 -23.33 3.25 -3.40
CA PRO A 166 -22.13 3.29 -2.59
C PRO A 166 -21.33 1.99 -2.70
N ASP A 167 -20.03 2.08 -2.42
CA ASP A 167 -19.16 0.91 -2.47
C ASP A 167 -19.34 -0.02 -1.28
N LEU A 168 -19.75 0.52 -0.13
CA LEU A 168 -20.03 -0.19 1.12
C LEU A 168 -21.09 0.56 1.96
N ILE A 169 -21.88 -0.18 2.73
CA ILE A 169 -22.88 0.37 3.66
C ILE A 169 -22.52 -0.04 5.09
N LEU A 170 -22.45 0.94 6.00
CA LEU A 170 -22.46 0.75 7.45
C LEU A 170 -23.90 0.95 7.93
N LEU A 171 -24.49 -0.04 8.58
CA LEU A 171 -25.93 -0.07 8.87
C LEU A 171 -26.18 -0.39 10.34
N ASP A 172 -26.86 0.50 11.06
CA ASP A 172 -27.36 0.18 12.39
C ASP A 172 -28.43 -0.90 12.32
N VAL A 173 -28.41 -1.80 13.31
CA VAL A 173 -29.43 -2.84 13.50
C VAL A 173 -30.72 -2.22 14.02
N ILE A 174 -30.60 -1.26 14.93
CA ILE A 174 -31.73 -0.57 15.56
C ILE A 174 -31.91 0.74 14.81
N LEU A 175 -33.03 0.91 14.13
CA LEU A 175 -33.36 2.14 13.42
C LEU A 175 -34.83 2.50 13.69
N PRO A 176 -35.19 3.79 13.67
CA PRO A 176 -36.58 4.21 13.69
C PRO A 176 -37.28 3.79 12.39
N GLY A 177 -38.54 3.36 12.51
CA GLY A 177 -39.31 2.85 11.36
C GLY A 177 -38.90 1.42 10.99
N ILE A 178 -38.26 1.24 9.85
CA ILE A 178 -37.76 -0.08 9.43
C ILE A 178 -36.44 -0.44 10.13
N LYS A 179 -36.39 -1.63 10.71
CA LYS A 179 -35.19 -2.16 11.39
C LYS A 179 -34.05 -2.41 10.39
N GLY A 180 -32.79 -2.34 10.84
CA GLY A 180 -31.62 -2.53 10.00
C GLY A 180 -31.57 -3.86 9.25
N ARG A 181 -31.96 -4.97 9.88
CA ARG A 181 -32.02 -6.28 9.20
C ARG A 181 -33.00 -6.29 8.02
N GLU A 182 -34.14 -5.61 8.16
CA GLU A 182 -35.12 -5.45 7.08
C GLU A 182 -34.59 -4.53 5.96
N VAL A 183 -33.85 -3.48 6.33
CA VAL A 183 -33.13 -2.63 5.35
C VAL A 183 -32.15 -3.46 4.54
N CYS A 184 -31.32 -4.27 5.19
CA CYS A 184 -30.36 -5.15 4.53
C CYS A 184 -31.07 -6.11 3.56
N ARG A 185 -32.13 -6.80 4.01
CA ARG A 185 -32.93 -7.69 3.17
C ARG A 185 -33.43 -7.01 1.90
N ARG A 186 -34.02 -5.81 2.03
CA ARG A 186 -34.52 -5.03 0.87
C ARG A 186 -33.39 -4.59 -0.07
N LEU A 187 -32.21 -4.27 0.46
CA LEU A 187 -31.04 -3.95 -0.36
C LEU A 187 -30.54 -5.19 -1.12
N LYS A 188 -30.58 -6.37 -0.50
CA LYS A 188 -30.16 -7.65 -1.11
C LYS A 188 -31.14 -8.21 -2.13
N GLU A 189 -32.43 -7.97 -1.98
CA GLU A 189 -33.44 -8.37 -2.96
C GLU A 189 -33.37 -7.52 -4.25
N ASN A 190 -32.96 -6.26 -4.14
CA ASN A 190 -32.92 -5.33 -5.26
C ASN A 190 -31.66 -5.48 -6.15
N GLU A 191 -31.84 -5.65 -7.46
CA GLU A 191 -30.75 -5.81 -8.45
C GLU A 191 -29.71 -4.70 -8.44
N LEU A 192 -30.11 -3.46 -8.16
CA LEU A 192 -29.19 -2.32 -8.19
C LEU A 192 -28.28 -2.25 -6.96
N THR A 193 -28.65 -2.91 -5.87
CA THR A 193 -27.98 -2.78 -4.57
C THR A 193 -27.52 -4.11 -3.97
N ARG A 194 -27.90 -5.26 -4.54
CA ARG A 194 -27.63 -6.59 -3.97
C ARG A 194 -26.15 -6.89 -3.74
N ASP A 195 -25.30 -6.37 -4.63
CA ASP A 195 -23.85 -6.58 -4.59
C ASP A 195 -23.12 -5.60 -3.66
N ILE A 196 -23.82 -4.62 -3.07
CA ILE A 196 -23.22 -3.69 -2.14
C ILE A 196 -23.01 -4.40 -0.80
N PRO A 197 -21.78 -4.52 -0.30
CA PRO A 197 -21.52 -5.13 1.00
C PRO A 197 -22.10 -4.28 2.13
N VAL A 198 -22.71 -4.95 3.11
CA VAL A 198 -23.36 -4.32 4.27
C VAL A 198 -22.65 -4.78 5.54
N VAL A 199 -22.17 -3.83 6.33
CA VAL A 199 -21.57 -4.08 7.65
C VAL A 199 -22.53 -3.58 8.71
N PHE A 200 -22.97 -4.46 9.60
CA PHE A 200 -23.86 -4.09 10.69
C PHE A 200 -23.11 -3.38 11.81
N LEU A 201 -23.72 -2.35 12.40
CA LEU A 201 -23.30 -1.72 13.64
C LEU A 201 -24.23 -2.24 14.74
N THR A 202 -23.74 -3.10 15.62
CA THR A 202 -24.58 -3.79 16.63
C THR A 202 -24.24 -3.37 18.05
N ALA A 203 -25.24 -3.20 18.91
CA ALA A 203 -25.04 -2.96 20.34
C ALA A 203 -24.68 -4.23 21.13
N LYS A 204 -25.10 -5.41 20.64
CA LYS A 204 -24.84 -6.71 21.27
C LYS A 204 -24.22 -7.66 20.26
N GLY A 205 -22.95 -8.01 20.46
CA GLY A 205 -22.25 -9.01 19.65
C GLY A 205 -22.51 -10.44 20.12
N THR A 206 -23.77 -10.81 20.41
CA THR A 206 -24.07 -12.21 20.74
C THR A 206 -24.02 -13.06 19.47
N ASP A 207 -23.66 -14.34 19.60
CA ASP A 207 -23.54 -15.25 18.45
C ASP A 207 -24.86 -15.36 17.66
N ASP A 208 -26.01 -15.24 18.34
CA ASP A 208 -27.31 -15.32 17.70
C ASP A 208 -27.67 -14.04 16.92
N ASP A 209 -27.29 -12.86 17.44
CA ASP A 209 -27.46 -11.59 16.71
C ASP A 209 -26.60 -11.58 15.43
N ILE A 210 -25.34 -12.03 15.55
CA ILE A 210 -24.41 -12.12 14.43
C ILE A 210 -24.93 -13.11 13.37
N ARG A 211 -25.44 -14.27 13.79
CA ARG A 211 -26.05 -15.25 12.86
C ARG A 211 -27.22 -14.64 12.09
N ALA A 212 -28.14 -13.98 12.78
CA ALA A 212 -29.30 -13.35 12.16
C ALA A 212 -28.91 -12.25 11.15
N GLU A 213 -27.84 -11.51 11.43
CA GLU A 213 -27.28 -10.48 10.52
C GLU A 213 -26.64 -11.10 9.27
N MET A 214 -25.92 -12.21 9.41
CA MET A 214 -25.32 -12.91 8.27
C MET A 214 -26.38 -13.58 7.39
N GLU A 215 -27.44 -14.15 7.98
CA GLU A 215 -28.54 -14.80 7.26
C GLU A 215 -29.28 -13.85 6.31
N VAL A 216 -29.42 -12.57 6.67
CA VAL A 216 -30.05 -11.56 5.81
C VAL A 216 -29.10 -10.97 4.74
N GLY A 217 -27.87 -11.48 4.65
CA GLY A 217 -26.87 -11.07 3.67
C GLY A 217 -25.88 -10.02 4.17
N GLY A 218 -25.72 -9.87 5.48
CA GLY A 218 -24.63 -9.10 6.09
C GLY A 218 -23.26 -9.64 5.66
N THR A 219 -22.31 -8.74 5.44
CA THR A 219 -20.93 -9.07 5.07
C THR A 219 -20.02 -9.17 6.29
N SER A 220 -20.26 -8.33 7.30
CA SER A 220 -19.53 -8.31 8.57
C SER A 220 -20.38 -7.55 9.60
N HIS A 221 -19.92 -7.54 10.85
CA HIS A 221 -20.49 -6.69 11.91
C HIS A 221 -19.38 -5.94 12.65
N LEU A 222 -19.76 -4.88 13.35
CA LEU A 222 -18.93 -4.10 14.27
C LEU A 222 -19.76 -3.82 15.53
N THR A 223 -19.18 -4.11 16.69
CA THR A 223 -19.83 -3.82 17.98
C THR A 223 -19.68 -2.35 18.34
N LYS A 224 -20.77 -1.70 18.74
CA LYS A 224 -20.77 -0.37 19.34
C LYS A 224 -20.24 -0.47 20.80
N PRO A 225 -19.38 0.45 21.28
CA PRO A 225 -18.83 1.61 20.55
C PRO A 225 -17.81 1.21 19.49
N VAL A 226 -17.91 1.83 18.31
CA VAL A 226 -17.08 1.48 17.15
C VAL A 226 -15.68 2.08 17.31
N ALA A 227 -14.69 1.23 17.59
CA ALA A 227 -13.29 1.64 17.65
C ALA A 227 -12.76 2.00 16.25
N SER A 228 -12.08 3.15 16.11
CA SER A 228 -11.55 3.63 14.83
C SER A 228 -10.68 2.60 14.10
N ARG A 229 -9.85 1.85 14.83
CA ARG A 229 -9.00 0.81 14.24
C ARG A 229 -9.81 -0.33 13.63
N ALA A 230 -10.84 -0.81 14.33
CA ALA A 230 -11.69 -1.90 13.87
C ALA A 230 -12.56 -1.46 12.67
N LEU A 231 -13.04 -0.21 12.70
CA LEU A 231 -13.75 0.41 11.59
C LEU A 231 -12.88 0.46 10.32
N ILE A 232 -11.68 1.04 10.43
CA ILE A 232 -10.76 1.21 9.29
C ILE A 232 -10.39 -0.16 8.72
N SER A 233 -9.95 -1.10 9.56
CA SER A 233 -9.54 -2.43 9.09
C SER A 233 -10.68 -3.18 8.40
N THR A 234 -11.90 -3.08 8.91
CA THR A 234 -13.07 -3.75 8.31
C THR A 234 -13.43 -3.14 6.97
N VAL A 235 -13.50 -1.80 6.89
CA VAL A 235 -13.81 -1.08 5.66
C VAL A 235 -12.74 -1.33 4.60
N GLU A 236 -11.46 -1.24 4.95
CA GLU A 236 -10.34 -1.55 4.07
C GLU A 236 -10.41 -3.00 3.59
N ASN A 237 -10.58 -3.97 4.48
CA ASN A 237 -10.63 -5.39 4.11
C ASN A 237 -11.75 -5.70 3.11
N ILE A 238 -12.91 -5.06 3.24
CA ILE A 238 -14.06 -5.30 2.35
C ILE A 238 -13.90 -4.54 1.04
N LEU A 239 -13.49 -3.27 1.08
CA LEU A 239 -13.36 -2.44 -0.12
C LEU A 239 -12.15 -2.82 -0.97
N SER A 240 -11.07 -3.31 -0.35
CA SER A 240 -9.92 -3.87 -1.07
C SER A 240 -10.30 -5.12 -1.86
N LYS A 241 -11.25 -5.93 -1.35
CA LYS A 241 -11.80 -7.10 -2.05
C LYS A 241 -12.66 -6.74 -3.27
N LYS A 242 -13.10 -5.48 -3.42
CA LYS A 242 -13.94 -5.00 -4.54
C LYS A 242 -13.13 -4.45 -5.72
N THR A 243 -11.84 -4.17 -5.52
CA THR A 243 -10.91 -3.63 -6.53
C THR A 243 -9.90 -4.66 -7.06
N GLU A 244 -9.85 -5.83 -6.45
CA GLU A 244 -9.06 -6.95 -6.94
C GLU A 244 -10.04 -8.07 -7.25
N THR A 245 -9.82 -8.77 -8.37
CA THR A 245 -10.31 -10.13 -8.59
C THR A 245 -10.25 -10.91 -7.26
N PRO A 246 -11.22 -11.81 -6.98
CA PRO A 246 -11.34 -12.46 -5.68
C PRO A 246 -9.97 -12.89 -5.21
N LYS A 247 -9.53 -12.33 -4.08
CA LYS A 247 -8.24 -12.67 -3.47
C LYS A 247 -8.38 -14.12 -3.02
N GLN A 248 -8.16 -15.04 -3.96
CA GLN A 248 -7.91 -16.44 -3.69
C GLN A 248 -6.71 -16.38 -2.75
N TRP A 249 -6.94 -16.70 -1.47
CA TRP A 249 -5.84 -16.75 -0.51
C TRP A 249 -4.78 -17.63 -1.14
N LYS A 250 -3.63 -17.05 -1.48
CA LYS A 250 -2.57 -17.83 -2.09
C LYS A 250 -2.15 -18.81 -1.01
N SER A 251 -2.51 -20.07 -1.19
CA SER A 251 -2.26 -21.11 -0.23
C SER A 251 -0.86 -21.66 -0.48
N VAL A 252 -0.04 -21.70 0.56
CA VAL A 252 1.33 -22.18 0.53
C VAL A 252 1.37 -23.48 1.34
N LEU A 253 1.81 -24.55 0.70
CA LEU A 253 2.08 -25.81 1.37
C LEU A 253 3.56 -25.85 1.78
N VAL A 254 3.82 -26.04 3.07
CA VAL A 254 5.18 -26.21 3.61
C VAL A 254 5.40 -27.70 3.90
N VAL A 255 6.35 -28.31 3.21
CA VAL A 255 6.73 -29.72 3.37
C VAL A 255 8.13 -29.80 3.94
N ASP A 256 8.24 -30.09 5.24
CA ASP A 256 9.50 -30.11 5.99
C ASP A 256 9.32 -31.01 7.22
N ASP A 257 10.30 -31.82 7.61
CA ASP A 257 10.17 -32.66 8.81
C ASP A 257 10.51 -31.92 10.12
N ASP A 258 11.10 -30.72 10.04
CA ASP A 258 11.36 -29.84 11.19
C ASP A 258 10.12 -29.02 11.56
N GLU A 259 9.44 -29.43 12.63
CA GLU A 259 8.28 -28.70 13.17
C GLU A 259 8.59 -27.24 13.57
N THR A 260 9.82 -26.96 14.00
CA THR A 260 10.22 -25.61 14.43
C THR A 260 10.30 -24.68 13.22
N LEU A 261 10.88 -25.18 12.12
CA LEU A 261 10.91 -24.45 10.86
C LEU A 261 9.49 -24.24 10.32
N GLN A 262 8.65 -25.29 10.31
CA GLN A 262 7.25 -25.15 9.89
C GLN A 262 6.51 -24.08 10.68
N LYS A 263 6.63 -24.05 12.02
CA LYS A 263 5.99 -23.04 12.87
C LYS A 263 6.47 -21.63 12.55
N THR A 264 7.78 -21.47 12.32
CA THR A 264 8.40 -20.18 11.99
C THR A 264 7.91 -19.67 10.64
N VAL A 265 7.99 -20.50 9.60
CA VAL A 265 7.53 -20.17 8.25
C VAL A 265 6.03 -19.90 8.26
N ARG A 266 5.25 -20.72 8.96
CA ARG A 266 3.80 -20.53 9.12
C ARG A 266 3.46 -19.17 9.73
N ALA A 267 4.14 -18.76 10.80
CA ALA A 267 3.91 -17.45 11.42
C ALA A 267 4.19 -16.30 10.45
N ILE A 268 5.34 -16.34 9.77
CA ILE A 268 5.73 -15.33 8.77
C ILE A 268 4.67 -15.23 7.66
N LEU A 269 4.21 -16.36 7.13
CA LEU A 269 3.28 -16.39 6.01
C LEU A 269 1.85 -15.98 6.41
N LEU A 270 1.37 -16.39 7.59
CA LEU A 270 0.06 -15.98 8.10
C LEU A 270 0.00 -14.48 8.34
N ASP A 271 1.03 -13.88 8.94
CA ASP A 271 1.13 -12.44 9.19
C ASP A 271 1.13 -11.61 7.89
N ASN A 272 1.46 -12.23 6.76
CA ASN A 272 1.50 -11.61 5.44
C ASN A 272 0.32 -12.04 4.53
N GLY A 273 -0.73 -12.64 5.10
CA GLY A 273 -2.00 -12.89 4.41
C GLY A 273 -2.04 -14.12 3.50
N TYR A 274 -1.13 -15.07 3.70
CA TYR A 274 -1.16 -16.38 3.02
C TYR A 274 -1.92 -17.41 3.85
N ALA A 275 -2.62 -18.34 3.19
CA ALA A 275 -3.12 -19.54 3.85
C ALA A 275 -1.99 -20.58 3.90
N VAL A 276 -1.77 -21.23 5.05
CA VAL A 276 -0.63 -22.15 5.21
C VAL A 276 -1.11 -23.56 5.50
N LEU A 277 -0.72 -24.49 4.63
CA LEU A 277 -0.83 -25.93 4.80
C LEU A 277 0.55 -26.48 5.19
N THR A 278 0.59 -27.56 5.97
CA THR A 278 1.84 -28.16 6.43
C THR A 278 1.83 -29.67 6.26
N ALA A 279 2.98 -30.25 5.91
CA ALA A 279 3.19 -31.69 5.81
C ALA A 279 4.58 -32.05 6.34
N SER A 280 4.68 -33.09 7.18
CA SER A 280 5.95 -33.51 7.77
C SER A 280 6.68 -34.61 6.99
N THR A 281 6.10 -35.07 5.87
CA THR A 281 6.66 -36.12 5.01
C THR A 281 6.37 -35.81 3.55
N GLY A 282 7.21 -36.36 2.64
CA GLY A 282 7.04 -36.17 1.20
C GLY A 282 5.70 -36.74 0.70
N GLU A 283 5.30 -37.91 1.19
CA GLU A 283 4.06 -38.58 0.80
C GLU A 283 2.82 -37.77 1.21
N SER A 284 2.80 -37.28 2.46
CA SER A 284 1.71 -36.40 2.92
C SER A 284 1.70 -35.08 2.16
N GLY A 285 2.88 -34.54 1.80
CA GLY A 285 2.99 -33.35 0.97
C GLY A 285 2.35 -33.53 -0.41
N ILE A 286 2.59 -34.68 -1.06
CA ILE A 286 1.96 -35.01 -2.35
C ILE A 286 0.44 -35.14 -2.21
N GLU A 287 -0.04 -35.86 -1.19
CA GLU A 287 -1.48 -36.06 -0.97
C GLU A 287 -2.20 -34.72 -0.75
N ILE A 288 -1.64 -33.85 0.11
CA ILE A 288 -2.20 -32.53 0.39
C ILE A 288 -2.15 -31.66 -0.87
N ALA A 289 -1.08 -31.71 -1.65
CA ALA A 289 -0.97 -30.95 -2.89
C ALA A 289 -2.07 -31.34 -3.90
N LYS A 290 -2.35 -32.64 -4.06
CA LYS A 290 -3.42 -33.11 -4.95
C LYS A 290 -4.81 -32.70 -4.46
N LYS A 291 -5.07 -32.85 -3.16
CA LYS A 291 -6.38 -32.61 -2.56
C LYS A 291 -6.72 -31.13 -2.43
N GLN A 292 -5.76 -30.32 -1.98
CA GLN A 292 -5.97 -28.90 -1.64
C GLN A 292 -5.52 -27.94 -2.73
N LYS A 293 -4.73 -28.41 -3.72
CA LYS A 293 -4.26 -27.64 -4.87
C LYS A 293 -3.68 -26.28 -4.47
N PRO A 294 -2.61 -26.28 -3.65
CA PRO A 294 -1.99 -25.05 -3.18
C PRO A 294 -1.44 -24.21 -4.34
N ASN A 295 -1.34 -22.91 -4.13
CA ASN A 295 -0.77 -22.00 -5.11
C ASN A 295 0.76 -22.08 -5.18
N LEU A 296 1.42 -22.60 -4.15
CA LEU A 296 2.88 -22.78 -4.10
C LEU A 296 3.26 -23.86 -3.07
N VAL A 297 4.34 -24.59 -3.32
CA VAL A 297 4.95 -25.52 -2.37
C VAL A 297 6.34 -25.02 -1.96
N LEU A 298 6.56 -24.89 -0.65
CA LEU A 298 7.89 -24.79 -0.04
C LEU A 298 8.30 -26.21 0.38
N LEU A 299 9.41 -26.71 -0.16
CA LEU A 299 9.77 -28.12 -0.04
C LEU A 299 11.19 -28.28 0.50
N ASP A 300 11.37 -29.01 1.59
CA ASP A 300 12.71 -29.42 2.02
C ASP A 300 13.33 -30.38 1.01
N VAL A 301 14.63 -30.24 0.78
CA VAL A 301 15.42 -31.17 -0.03
C VAL A 301 15.62 -32.50 0.70
N ILE A 302 15.80 -32.44 2.01
CA ILE A 302 16.06 -33.60 2.86
C ILE A 302 14.76 -33.88 3.63
N LEU A 303 14.15 -35.01 3.35
CA LEU A 303 12.94 -35.46 4.04
C LEU A 303 13.12 -36.94 4.44
N PRO A 304 12.41 -37.41 5.47
CA PRO A 304 12.41 -38.81 5.82
C PRO A 304 11.77 -39.65 4.71
N LYS A 305 12.33 -40.83 4.46
CA LYS A 305 11.88 -41.85 3.48
C LYS A 305 12.03 -41.47 2.00
N MET A 306 11.58 -40.28 1.60
CA MET A 306 11.59 -39.81 0.21
C MET A 306 12.36 -38.49 0.12
N LYS A 307 13.24 -38.31 -0.87
CA LYS A 307 13.97 -37.05 -1.05
C LYS A 307 13.05 -35.96 -1.62
N GLY A 308 13.23 -34.70 -1.23
CA GLY A 308 12.44 -33.58 -1.75
C GLY A 308 12.48 -33.44 -3.28
N ARG A 309 13.61 -33.74 -3.90
CA ARG A 309 13.73 -33.76 -5.39
C ARG A 309 12.82 -34.78 -6.05
N GLU A 310 12.57 -35.91 -5.39
CA GLU A 310 11.64 -36.93 -5.86
C GLU A 310 10.19 -36.49 -5.69
N VAL A 311 9.85 -35.86 -4.55
CA VAL A 311 8.56 -35.21 -4.33
C VAL A 311 8.27 -34.17 -5.42
N CYS A 312 9.24 -33.31 -5.74
CA CYS A 312 9.08 -32.30 -6.80
C CYS A 312 8.78 -32.95 -8.15
N ARG A 313 9.53 -33.98 -8.56
CA ARG A 313 9.27 -34.71 -9.81
C ARG A 313 7.88 -35.33 -9.83
N ASN A 314 7.48 -36.00 -8.74
CA ASN A 314 6.13 -36.58 -8.62
C ASN A 314 5.03 -35.51 -8.79
N LEU A 315 5.21 -34.32 -8.21
CA LEU A 315 4.27 -33.21 -8.38
C LEU A 315 4.25 -32.68 -9.82
N LYS A 316 5.39 -32.72 -10.52
CA LYS A 316 5.56 -32.19 -11.89
C LYS A 316 5.11 -33.15 -12.98
N GLU A 317 5.14 -34.45 -12.73
CA GLU A 317 4.69 -35.49 -13.64
C GLU A 317 3.16 -35.71 -13.57
N ASP A 318 2.51 -35.29 -12.49
CA ASP A 318 1.06 -35.42 -12.31
C ASP A 318 0.29 -34.25 -12.95
N GLU A 319 -0.67 -34.56 -13.82
CA GLU A 319 -1.49 -33.58 -14.56
C GLU A 319 -2.23 -32.58 -13.65
N GLU A 320 -2.61 -32.99 -12.44
CA GLU A 320 -3.34 -32.13 -11.51
C GLU A 320 -2.44 -31.18 -10.73
N THR A 321 -1.17 -31.53 -10.53
CA THR A 321 -0.24 -30.73 -9.69
C THR A 321 0.92 -30.12 -10.45
N LYS A 322 1.13 -30.47 -11.73
CA LYS A 322 2.31 -30.03 -12.52
C LYS A 322 2.49 -28.52 -12.58
N ASN A 323 1.39 -27.77 -12.55
CA ASN A 323 1.40 -26.31 -12.63
C ASN A 323 1.70 -25.62 -11.29
N ILE A 324 1.72 -26.35 -10.17
CA ILE A 324 2.00 -25.77 -8.86
C ILE A 324 3.50 -25.43 -8.78
N PRO A 325 3.89 -24.16 -8.59
CA PRO A 325 5.29 -23.80 -8.41
C PRO A 325 5.87 -24.42 -7.13
N VAL A 326 7.11 -24.90 -7.23
CA VAL A 326 7.86 -25.47 -6.12
C VAL A 326 9.11 -24.62 -5.87
N ILE A 327 9.34 -24.25 -4.62
CA ILE A 327 10.57 -23.61 -4.14
C ILE A 327 11.22 -24.55 -3.13
N PHE A 328 12.50 -24.86 -3.31
CA PHE A 328 13.24 -25.66 -2.35
C PHE A 328 13.70 -24.82 -1.14
N LEU A 329 13.64 -25.43 0.04
CA LEU A 329 14.33 -24.96 1.25
C LEU A 329 15.54 -25.86 1.45
N THR A 330 16.75 -25.33 1.24
CA THR A 330 17.99 -26.13 1.26
C THR A 330 18.97 -25.66 2.33
N ALA A 331 19.65 -26.59 2.98
CA ALA A 331 20.75 -26.29 3.89
C ALA A 331 22.09 -26.03 3.15
N LYS A 332 22.19 -26.36 1.86
CA LYS A 332 23.43 -26.27 1.07
C LYS A 332 23.21 -25.47 -0.20
N ASP A 333 24.12 -24.53 -0.45
CA ASP A 333 24.08 -23.62 -1.60
C ASP A 333 25.12 -24.00 -2.69
N SER A 334 25.40 -25.30 -2.87
CA SER A 334 26.37 -25.74 -3.87
C SER A 334 25.78 -25.61 -5.29
N ALA A 335 26.63 -25.30 -6.29
CA ALA A 335 26.16 -25.12 -7.67
C ALA A 335 25.51 -26.38 -8.25
N ASP A 336 26.00 -27.56 -7.85
CA ASP A 336 25.48 -28.85 -8.30
C ASP A 336 24.11 -29.17 -7.67
N ASP A 337 23.91 -28.80 -6.40
CA ASP A 337 22.61 -28.98 -5.72
C ASP A 337 21.54 -28.09 -6.35
N LYS A 338 21.86 -26.80 -6.61
CA LYS A 338 20.96 -25.86 -7.30
C LYS A 338 20.54 -26.38 -8.67
N LYS A 339 21.50 -26.89 -9.44
CA LYS A 339 21.24 -27.45 -10.76
C LYS A 339 20.29 -28.64 -10.67
N ALA A 340 20.54 -29.57 -9.75
CA ALA A 340 19.70 -30.74 -9.56
C ALA A 340 18.28 -30.40 -9.08
N GLU A 341 18.11 -29.33 -8.30
CA GLU A 341 16.82 -28.83 -7.84
C GLU A 341 15.99 -28.21 -8.97
N LEU A 342 16.63 -27.42 -9.84
CA LEU A 342 16.00 -26.86 -11.04
C LEU A 342 15.65 -27.95 -12.07
N GLU A 343 16.54 -28.92 -12.26
CA GLU A 343 16.29 -30.09 -13.14
C GLU A 343 15.12 -30.96 -12.64
N ALA A 344 14.85 -30.97 -11.33
CA ALA A 344 13.69 -31.63 -10.76
C ALA A 344 12.36 -30.88 -11.04
N GLY A 345 12.42 -29.66 -11.59
CA GLY A 345 11.27 -28.84 -11.95
C GLY A 345 10.90 -27.75 -10.94
N ALA A 346 11.78 -27.43 -10.00
CA ALA A 346 11.59 -26.29 -9.12
C ALA A 346 11.82 -24.95 -9.85
N ILE A 347 11.18 -23.90 -9.36
CA ILE A 347 11.37 -22.53 -9.89
C ILE A 347 12.67 -21.93 -9.38
N THR A 348 12.95 -22.13 -8.10
CA THR A 348 14.14 -21.61 -7.40
C THR A 348 14.29 -22.33 -6.05
N HIS A 349 15.35 -21.99 -5.32
CA HIS A 349 15.59 -22.43 -3.95
C HIS A 349 15.83 -21.24 -3.01
N LEU A 350 15.76 -21.51 -1.72
CA LEU A 350 16.07 -20.61 -0.61
C LEU A 350 16.96 -21.34 0.39
N THR A 351 17.94 -20.64 0.94
CA THR A 351 18.85 -21.21 1.93
C THR A 351 18.27 -21.14 3.33
N LYS A 352 18.47 -22.21 4.12
CA LYS A 352 18.21 -22.24 5.56
C LYS A 352 19.42 -21.64 6.30
N PRO A 353 19.24 -20.83 7.36
CA PRO A 353 17.98 -20.46 7.99
C PRO A 353 17.17 -19.44 7.16
N VAL A 354 15.85 -19.61 7.17
CA VAL A 354 14.96 -18.84 6.29
C VAL A 354 14.87 -17.38 6.75
N ASN A 355 15.27 -16.46 5.86
CA ASN A 355 15.09 -15.03 6.07
C ASN A 355 13.67 -14.61 5.67
N ALA A 356 12.92 -13.98 6.58
CA ALA A 356 11.52 -13.59 6.33
C ALA A 356 11.35 -12.68 5.11
N LYS A 357 12.25 -11.70 4.91
CA LYS A 357 12.16 -10.73 3.81
C LYS A 357 12.43 -11.41 2.47
N GLU A 358 13.43 -12.28 2.43
CA GLU A 358 13.79 -13.04 1.23
C GLU A 358 12.71 -14.06 0.88
N LEU A 359 12.20 -14.80 1.87
CA LEU A 359 11.10 -15.75 1.72
C LEU A 359 9.88 -15.07 1.07
N LEU A 360 9.42 -13.95 1.63
CA LEU A 360 8.25 -13.24 1.12
C LEU A 360 8.48 -12.69 -0.29
N ALA A 361 9.65 -12.09 -0.55
CA ALA A 361 9.98 -11.57 -1.87
C ALA A 361 9.98 -12.66 -2.94
N THR A 362 10.59 -13.81 -2.64
CA THR A 362 10.68 -14.95 -3.57
C THR A 362 9.31 -15.58 -3.83
N ILE A 363 8.48 -15.73 -2.78
CA ILE A 363 7.09 -16.22 -2.92
C ILE A 363 6.27 -15.26 -3.76
N GLU A 364 6.32 -13.95 -3.49
CA GLU A 364 5.59 -12.94 -4.26
C GLU A 364 6.00 -12.94 -5.74
N GLN A 365 7.30 -13.03 -6.02
CA GLN A 365 7.81 -13.06 -7.39
C GLN A 365 7.34 -14.33 -8.11
N THR A 366 7.47 -15.49 -7.48
CA THR A 366 7.06 -16.78 -8.04
C THR A 366 5.56 -16.81 -8.34
N LEU A 367 4.76 -16.32 -7.41
CA LEU A 367 3.31 -16.27 -7.55
C LEU A 367 2.83 -15.21 -8.54
N LYS A 368 3.66 -14.23 -8.94
CA LYS A 368 3.36 -13.26 -10.01
C LYS A 368 3.70 -13.81 -11.40
N ILE A 369 4.73 -14.66 -11.51
CA ILE A 369 5.15 -15.26 -12.78
C ILE A 369 4.15 -16.33 -13.26
N ASN A 370 3.47 -17.00 -12.32
CA ASN A 370 2.51 -18.06 -12.60
C ASN A 370 1.03 -17.60 -12.59
N THR A 371 0.76 -16.29 -12.65
CA THR A 371 -0.59 -15.73 -12.91
C THR A 371 -0.60 -15.06 -14.27
#